data_AF-A0A0S4XEA5-F1
#
_entry.id   AF-A0A0S4XEA5-F1
#
_cell.length_a   1.000
_cell.length_b   1.000
_cell.length_c   1.000
_cell.angle_alpha   90.00
_cell.angle_beta   90.00
_cell.angle_gamma   90.00
#
_symmetry.space_group_name_H-M   'P 1'
#
loop_
_entity.id
_entity.type
_entity.pdbx_description
1 polymer ?
#
loop_
_entity_poly.entity_id
_entity_poly.type
_entity_poly.pdbx_seq_one_letter_code
_entity_poly.pdbx_strand_id
1 'polypeptide(L)'
;MGCHAPNAFLQGRITWHEPWSPAFDSKNGGHMALVKNMQRLTPSDSQAFDVRHNPGTTAPHPGIYRCTSCGDEIAIAGGHTLPPQNHKQHSPANGPIHWQLLVYPQQG
;
A
#
# COMPACT_ATOMS: atom_id res chain seq x y z
N MET A 1 -27.85 -31.53 -47.44
CA MET A 1 -26.45 -31.93 -47.20
C MET A 1 -25.82 -30.84 -46.34
N GLY A 2 -25.39 -31.18 -45.13
CA GLY A 2 -24.69 -30.23 -44.26
C GLY A 2 -23.25 -30.02 -44.73
N CYS A 3 -22.63 -28.93 -44.25
CA CYS A 3 -21.22 -28.84 -43.92
C CYS A 3 -21.07 -27.73 -42.87
N HIS A 4 -20.88 -28.13 -41.61
CA HIS A 4 -20.28 -27.31 -40.57
C HIS A 4 -18.78 -27.12 -40.86
N ALA A 5 -18.23 -25.96 -40.50
CA ALA A 5 -16.87 -25.76 -39.94
C ALA A 5 -16.71 -24.30 -39.46
N PRO A 6 -15.77 -23.97 -38.57
CA PRO A 6 -15.68 -24.40 -37.18
C PRO A 6 -15.65 -23.22 -36.19
N ASN A 7 -15.76 -23.56 -34.91
CA ASN A 7 -15.62 -22.69 -33.75
C ASN A 7 -14.21 -22.10 -33.65
N ALA A 8 -14.08 -20.77 -33.61
CA ALA A 8 -12.87 -20.09 -33.16
C ALA A 8 -13.25 -18.88 -32.31
N PHE A 9 -12.91 -18.98 -31.04
CA PHE A 9 -13.01 -17.94 -30.02
C PHE A 9 -12.43 -16.61 -30.50
N LEU A 10 -13.24 -15.55 -30.45
CA LEU A 10 -12.77 -14.21 -30.10
C LEU A 10 -13.87 -13.53 -29.29
N GLN A 11 -13.85 -13.74 -27.97
CA GLN A 11 -14.55 -12.91 -27.02
C GLN A 11 -13.87 -11.53 -27.02
N GLY A 12 -14.46 -10.57 -27.73
CA GLY A 12 -14.16 -9.16 -27.58
C GLY A 12 -14.66 -8.69 -26.22
N ARG A 13 -13.83 -8.84 -25.18
CA ARG A 13 -14.03 -8.17 -23.90
C ARG A 13 -13.20 -6.89 -23.94
N ILE A 14 -13.88 -5.77 -24.17
CA ILE A 14 -13.34 -4.43 -23.95
C ILE A 14 -12.92 -4.38 -22.47
N THR A 15 -11.62 -4.49 -22.19
CA THR A 15 -11.09 -4.19 -20.87
C THR A 15 -10.90 -2.68 -20.79
N TRP A 16 -11.68 -2.03 -19.94
CA TRP A 16 -11.38 -0.68 -19.48
C TRP A 16 -9.95 -0.67 -18.92
N HIS A 17 -9.10 0.20 -19.44
CA HIS A 17 -7.80 0.48 -18.84
C HIS A 17 -8.05 1.35 -17.61
N GLU A 18 -7.83 0.80 -16.41
CA GLU A 18 -7.79 1.57 -15.17
C GLU A 18 -6.52 2.45 -15.16
N PRO A 19 -6.59 3.80 -15.12
CA PRO A 19 -5.41 4.67 -15.20
C PRO A 19 -4.54 4.71 -13.94
N TRP A 20 -4.81 3.87 -12.95
CA TRP A 20 -4.02 3.82 -11.71
C TRP A 20 -3.80 2.37 -11.28
N SER A 21 -2.90 1.68 -11.97
CA SER A 21 -2.16 0.58 -11.35
C SER A 21 -0.78 1.13 -11.03
N PRO A 22 -0.42 1.43 -9.77
CA PRO A 22 0.98 1.63 -9.46
C PRO A 22 1.67 0.30 -9.81
N ALA A 23 2.59 0.34 -10.76
CA ALA A 23 3.42 -0.81 -11.08
C ALA A 23 4.12 -1.23 -9.77
N PHE A 24 3.60 -2.28 -9.13
CA PHE A 24 4.30 -2.99 -8.08
C PHE A 24 5.51 -3.62 -8.76
N ASP A 25 6.66 -2.95 -8.67
CA ASP A 25 7.94 -3.47 -9.14
C ASP A 25 8.24 -4.75 -8.33
N SER A 26 8.00 -5.89 -8.96
CA SER A 26 8.15 -7.22 -8.39
C SER A 26 9.62 -7.60 -8.16
N LYS A 27 10.59 -6.75 -8.51
CA LYS A 27 12.02 -7.06 -8.30
C LYS A 27 12.47 -6.98 -6.84
N ASN A 28 11.69 -6.35 -5.96
CA ASN A 28 11.87 -6.40 -4.51
C ASN A 28 10.53 -6.81 -3.89
N GLY A 29 10.25 -8.12 -3.76
CA GLY A 29 9.00 -8.68 -3.25
C GLY A 29 8.58 -8.13 -1.88
N GLY A 30 8.09 -6.89 -1.86
CA GLY A 30 7.68 -6.16 -0.69
C GLY A 30 6.29 -6.60 -0.33
N HIS A 31 6.19 -7.62 0.52
CA HIS A 31 4.96 -7.90 1.23
C HIS A 31 4.50 -6.61 1.91
N MET A 32 3.29 -6.18 1.59
CA MET A 32 2.57 -5.16 2.36
C MET A 32 2.00 -5.81 3.63
N ALA A 33 1.46 -4.98 4.53
CA ALA A 33 0.68 -5.43 5.67
C ALA A 33 -0.28 -6.56 5.28
N LEU A 34 -0.21 -7.67 6.01
CA LEU A 34 -1.05 -8.84 5.76
C LEU A 34 -2.47 -8.58 6.27
N VAL A 35 -3.47 -8.84 5.42
CA VAL A 35 -4.88 -8.66 5.76
C VAL A 35 -5.69 -9.90 5.36
N LYS A 36 -6.37 -10.50 6.34
CA LYS A 36 -7.27 -11.66 6.11
C LYS A 36 -8.73 -11.23 5.91
N ASN A 37 -9.19 -10.23 6.66
CA ASN A 37 -10.61 -9.85 6.75
C ASN A 37 -10.87 -8.52 6.04
N MET A 38 -10.59 -8.43 4.74
CA MET A 38 -10.74 -7.19 3.95
C MET A 38 -12.16 -6.61 3.99
N GLN A 39 -13.19 -7.44 4.20
CA GLN A 39 -14.59 -7.02 4.32
C GLN A 39 -14.86 -6.17 5.57
N ARG A 40 -13.88 -6.08 6.48
CA ARG A 40 -13.94 -5.27 7.71
C ARG A 40 -13.18 -3.94 7.56
N LEU A 41 -12.66 -3.66 6.37
CA LEU A 41 -12.02 -2.41 6.02
C LEU A 41 -12.87 -1.66 4.99
N THR A 42 -12.92 -0.34 5.15
CA THR A 42 -13.58 0.56 4.20
C THR A 42 -12.48 1.32 3.45
N PRO A 43 -12.42 1.22 2.11
CA PRO A 43 -11.53 2.07 1.31
C PRO A 43 -11.83 3.54 1.56
N SER A 44 -10.80 4.39 1.51
CA SER A 44 -10.94 5.82 1.76
C SER A 44 -9.90 6.60 0.98
N ASP A 45 -10.34 7.71 0.38
CA ASP A 45 -9.50 8.68 -0.32
C ASP A 45 -9.06 9.83 0.60
N SER A 46 -9.00 9.58 1.91
CA SER A 46 -8.56 10.59 2.87
C SER A 46 -7.12 11.01 2.59
N GLN A 47 -6.87 12.31 2.55
CA GLN A 47 -5.51 12.86 2.36
C GLN A 47 -4.53 12.41 3.45
N ALA A 48 -5.01 11.92 4.60
CA ALA A 48 -4.17 11.34 5.65
C ALA A 48 -3.26 10.19 5.13
N PHE A 49 -3.69 9.47 4.10
CA PHE A 49 -2.90 8.40 3.47
C PHE A 49 -1.81 8.92 2.53
N ASP A 50 -1.88 10.17 2.08
CA ASP A 50 -0.93 10.76 1.13
C ASP A 50 0.25 11.46 1.80
N VAL A 51 0.14 11.75 3.10
CA VAL A 51 1.15 12.50 3.85
C VAL A 51 2.36 11.62 4.19
N ARG A 52 3.56 12.17 3.92
CA ARG A 52 4.84 11.61 4.35
C ARG A 52 5.34 12.33 5.58
N HIS A 53 5.46 11.60 6.68
CA HIS A 53 5.92 12.14 7.96
C HIS A 53 7.40 11.87 8.17
N ASN A 54 8.12 12.87 8.66
CA ASN A 54 9.51 12.69 9.11
C ASN A 54 9.56 11.87 10.40
N PRO A 55 10.66 11.17 10.68
CA PRO A 55 10.98 10.72 12.02
C PRO A 55 10.83 11.83 13.06
N GLY A 56 10.43 11.46 14.28
CA GLY A 56 10.20 12.44 15.35
C GLY A 56 8.84 13.13 15.27
N THR A 57 8.11 13.00 14.16
CA THR A 57 6.74 13.54 14.03
C THR A 57 5.79 12.74 14.92
N THR A 58 4.91 13.42 15.65
CA THR A 58 3.78 12.78 16.33
C THR A 58 2.80 12.19 15.32
N ALA A 59 2.46 10.91 15.46
CA ALA A 59 1.52 10.21 14.60
C ALA A 59 0.12 10.86 14.69
N PRO A 60 -0.41 11.45 13.60
CA PRO A 60 -1.72 12.11 13.63
C PRO A 60 -2.87 11.13 13.82
N HIS A 61 -2.73 9.92 13.27
CA HIS A 61 -3.68 8.83 13.43
C HIS A 61 -3.00 7.60 14.06
N PRO A 62 -3.67 6.86 14.97
CA PRO A 62 -3.25 5.51 15.31
C PRO A 62 -3.32 4.63 14.05
N GLY A 63 -2.41 3.68 13.88
CA GLY A 63 -2.48 2.82 12.71
C GLY A 63 -1.19 2.12 12.35
N ILE A 64 -1.19 1.54 11.15
CA ILE A 64 -0.01 0.96 10.53
C ILE A 64 0.60 1.99 9.58
N TYR A 65 1.87 2.32 9.78
CA TYR A 65 2.65 3.18 8.90
C TYR A 65 3.74 2.37 8.22
N ARG A 66 4.06 2.74 6.97
CA ARG A 66 5.13 2.15 6.18
C ARG A 66 6.21 3.18 5.88
N CYS A 67 7.47 2.76 5.95
CA CYS A 67 8.59 3.55 5.48
C CYS A 67 8.57 3.59 3.94
N THR A 68 8.55 4.78 3.35
CA THR A 68 8.54 4.92 1.88
C THR A 68 9.88 4.56 1.23
N SER A 69 10.95 4.44 2.01
CA SER A 69 12.31 4.14 1.55
C SER A 69 12.64 2.64 1.60
N CYS A 70 12.51 1.99 2.78
CA CYS A 70 12.84 0.58 2.95
C CYS A 70 11.63 -0.37 2.92
N GLY A 71 10.41 0.16 3.08
CA GLY A 71 9.19 -0.64 3.14
C GLY A 71 8.87 -1.24 4.51
N ASP A 72 9.69 -1.04 5.54
CA ASP A 72 9.38 -1.48 6.90
C ASP A 72 8.07 -0.90 7.41
N GLU A 73 7.35 -1.68 8.21
CA GLU A 73 6.06 -1.32 8.75
C GLU A 73 6.09 -1.26 10.29
N ILE A 74 5.30 -0.35 10.86
CA ILE A 74 5.10 -0.23 12.30
C ILE A 74 3.63 -0.05 12.61
N ALA A 75 3.19 -0.56 13.75
CA ALA A 75 1.93 -0.17 14.37
C ALA A 75 2.22 0.85 15.48
N ILE A 76 1.48 1.96 15.50
CA ILE A 76 1.69 3.03 16.47
C ILE A 76 0.36 3.63 16.94
N ALA A 77 0.27 3.99 18.21
CA ALA A 77 -0.85 4.73 18.75
C ALA A 77 -0.80 6.21 18.31
N GLY A 78 -1.96 6.84 18.14
CA GLY A 78 -2.04 8.26 17.81
C GLY A 78 -1.43 9.10 18.95
N GLY A 79 -0.76 10.19 18.60
CA GLY A 79 -0.06 11.01 19.59
C GLY A 79 1.36 10.54 19.94
N HIS A 80 1.74 9.29 19.60
CA HIS A 80 3.10 8.79 19.80
C HIS A 80 4.04 9.21 18.68
N THR A 81 5.34 9.28 18.99
CA THR A 81 6.38 9.71 18.05
C THR A 81 6.76 8.62 17.06
N LEU A 82 6.74 8.95 15.77
CA LEU A 82 7.21 8.08 14.70
C LEU A 82 8.73 7.84 14.82
N PRO A 83 9.19 6.58 14.78
CA PRO A 83 10.56 6.24 15.12
C PRO A 83 11.54 6.66 14.01
N PRO A 84 12.80 6.98 14.36
CA PRO A 84 13.89 7.19 13.41
C PRO A 84 14.48 5.91 12.80
N GLN A 85 13.91 4.75 13.15
CA GLN A 85 14.32 3.37 12.85
C GLN A 85 15.79 2.98 13.11
N ASN A 86 15.99 1.70 13.44
CA ASN A 86 17.26 1.08 13.76
C ASN A 86 18.16 0.96 12.52
N HIS A 87 19.40 1.48 12.62
CA HIS A 87 20.36 1.59 11.52
C HIS A 87 20.73 0.24 10.87
N LYS A 88 20.50 -0.89 11.56
CA LYS A 88 20.72 -2.22 10.98
C LYS A 88 19.77 -2.54 9.81
N GLN A 89 18.59 -1.93 9.80
CA GLN A 89 17.53 -2.19 8.81
C GLN A 89 17.43 -1.07 7.76
N HIS A 90 18.22 -0.01 7.90
CA HIS A 90 18.16 1.14 7.00
C HIS A 90 19.55 1.47 6.43
N SER A 91 19.76 1.17 5.14
CA SER A 91 20.92 1.67 4.40
C SER A 91 20.67 3.14 4.01
N PRO A 92 21.63 4.06 4.22
CA PRO A 92 21.52 5.44 3.72
C PRO A 92 21.30 5.52 2.20
N ALA A 93 21.72 4.49 1.45
CA ALA A 93 21.50 4.41 0.02
C ALA A 93 20.02 4.28 -0.38
N ASN A 94 19.15 3.86 0.55
CA ASN A 94 17.71 3.71 0.28
C ASN A 94 16.97 5.07 0.30
N GLY A 95 17.62 6.15 0.73
CA GLY A 95 17.03 7.49 0.83
C GLY A 95 16.61 7.89 2.25
N PRO A 96 15.94 9.06 2.42
CA PRO A 96 15.47 9.50 3.73
C PRO A 96 14.29 8.65 4.22
N ILE A 97 14.22 8.47 5.54
CA ILE A 97 13.08 7.82 6.18
C ILE A 97 11.89 8.77 6.14
N HIS A 98 10.77 8.28 5.59
CA HIS A 98 9.47 8.89 5.74
C HIS A 98 8.42 7.83 6.00
N TRP A 99 7.49 8.13 6.90
CA TRP A 99 6.39 7.26 7.28
C TRP A 99 5.11 7.69 6.58
N GLN A 100 4.43 6.74 5.94
CA GLN A 100 3.14 6.95 5.28
C GLN A 100 2.11 6.00 5.89
N LEU A 101 0.92 6.52 6.20
CA LEU A 101 -0.17 5.75 6.80
C LEU A 101 -0.76 4.76 5.78
N LEU A 102 -1.01 3.52 6.20
CA LEU A 102 -1.66 2.49 5.39
C LEU A 102 -3.10 2.22 5.83
N VAL A 103 -3.36 2.21 7.14
CA VAL A 103 -4.68 1.97 7.71
C VAL A 103 -4.77 2.60 9.10
N TYR A 104 -5.94 3.18 9.42
CA TYR A 104 -6.26 3.69 10.76
C TYR A 104 -7.69 3.29 11.17
N PRO A 105 -7.98 3.12 12.46
CA PRO A 105 -9.35 2.86 12.93
C PRO A 105 -10.21 4.12 12.84
N GLN A 106 -11.45 3.98 12.38
CA GLN A 106 -12.45 5.03 12.53
C GLN A 106 -12.97 5.00 13.97
N GLN A 107 -12.85 6.14 14.67
CA GLN A 107 -13.49 6.34 15.97
C GLN A 107 -14.88 6.93 15.71
N GLY A 108 -15.90 6.27 16.26
CA GLY A 108 -17.29 6.71 16.23
C GLY A 108 -17.71 7.29 17.58
#